data_AF-A0A380S275-F1
#
_entry.id   AF-A0A380S275-F1
#
_cell.length_a   1.000
_cell.length_b   1.000
_cell.length_c   1.000
_cell.angle_alpha   90.00
_cell.angle_beta   90.00
_cell.angle_gamma   90.00
#
_symmetry.space_group_name_H-M   'P 1'
#
loop_
_entity.id
_entity.type
_entity.pdbx_description
1 polymer ?
#
loop_
_entity_poly.entity_id
_entity_poly.type
_entity_poly.pdbx_seq_one_letter_code
_entity_poly.pdbx_strand_id
1 'polypeptide(L)'
;MGKKRNKKAIAITAIVIFIGVLLVLTGFFGGWFLGLFYKDLDCKNIAPEDLGKSVKTDILVYYENIEMEGKALQYIGSLRTGDGNEILLVFTGLSEDDKNLYYSKALQHVTITGRLRAMTDAEYNEICEKLYAEYDHIYEAKKNAGEWEKVTLEQFHQRLTELIVPYSIDVTSVSAFNWIPFIPFGIVIFFVSLLFEICFVFKLKKRVVIPVVSAILILIPVVLFFNHIRSMLSVKKVSSGLYTMKNYVCTDTDGMLASDSESAGELFSWIFDKHLYGIDLGLDADSFDFGCAAFAAVTPEGDHIFGRNFDYPETDTLLVYSHPKGAYESIGVADLGLFRVGQNSQFSPDSAMGKFIMVFTPYFVVDGMNEKGVGVGILELAIDEPHQDNGKPDLLLYCAIRGILDKCASVDEALALLESYDIHSDIGNFHLFITDRSGRYVVVEWLENGMTVTEYPCCTNSVIAPGKFYGKGDNDERLGIIENDLKKGSVMTEQQAMELLGKAKGKGWASTEWSCVYNLDDFTVSICLDADYTKVYTFNVKDLK
;
A
#
# COMPACT_ATOMS: atom_id res chain seq x y z
N MET A 1 -32.29 53.28 -20.28
CA MET A 1 -33.03 52.89 -19.06
C MET A 1 -32.46 51.59 -18.49
N GLY A 2 -31.67 51.66 -17.41
CA GLY A 2 -31.16 50.47 -16.74
C GLY A 2 -32.31 49.67 -16.11
N LYS A 3 -32.51 48.42 -16.53
CA LYS A 3 -33.45 47.50 -15.88
C LYS A 3 -33.06 47.42 -14.39
N LYS A 4 -33.91 47.91 -13.50
CA LYS A 4 -33.74 47.80 -12.05
C LYS A 4 -33.51 46.32 -11.69
N ARG A 5 -32.42 46.06 -10.95
CA ARG A 5 -32.09 44.77 -10.32
C ARG A 5 -33.36 44.15 -9.72
N ASN A 6 -33.70 42.92 -10.10
CA ASN A 6 -34.76 42.17 -9.42
C ASN A 6 -34.23 41.77 -8.04
N LYS A 7 -34.57 42.52 -6.99
CA LYS A 7 -34.12 42.25 -5.61
C LYS A 7 -34.38 40.81 -5.16
N LYS A 8 -35.44 40.18 -5.66
CA LYS A 8 -35.75 38.77 -5.39
C LYS A 8 -34.75 37.81 -6.03
N ALA A 9 -34.28 38.11 -7.24
CA ALA A 9 -33.30 37.25 -7.93
C ALA A 9 -31.97 37.21 -7.16
N ILE A 10 -31.46 38.37 -6.72
CA ILE A 10 -30.21 38.48 -5.94
C ILE A 10 -30.32 37.77 -4.60
N ALA A 11 -31.45 37.91 -3.91
CA ALA A 11 -31.68 37.22 -2.65
C ALA A 11 -31.67 35.69 -2.84
N ILE A 12 -32.28 35.19 -3.92
CA ILE A 12 -32.30 33.77 -4.24
C ILE A 12 -30.88 33.27 -4.55
N THR A 13 -30.11 33.92 -5.42
CA THR A 13 -28.73 33.49 -5.72
C THR A 13 -27.81 33.56 -4.51
N ALA A 14 -27.93 34.59 -3.66
CA ALA A 14 -27.16 34.68 -2.42
C ALA A 14 -27.48 33.51 -1.46
N ILE A 15 -28.76 33.12 -1.36
CA ILE A 15 -29.18 31.95 -0.58
C ILE A 15 -28.60 30.66 -1.16
N VAL A 16 -28.60 30.47 -2.49
CA VAL A 16 -28.06 29.25 -3.11
C VAL A 16 -26.52 29.19 -2.99
N ILE A 17 -25.82 30.32 -3.11
CA ILE A 17 -24.38 30.40 -2.82
C ILE A 17 -24.11 30.02 -1.37
N PHE A 18 -24.89 30.55 -0.42
CA PHE A 18 -24.77 30.20 0.99
C PHE A 18 -25.04 28.72 1.26
N ILE A 19 -26.04 28.12 0.58
CA ILE A 19 -26.29 26.66 0.63
C ILE A 19 -25.08 25.88 0.10
N GLY A 20 -24.50 26.30 -1.02
CA GLY A 20 -23.29 25.68 -1.57
C GLY A 20 -22.13 25.71 -0.57
N VAL A 21 -21.88 26.87 0.06
CA VAL A 21 -20.84 27.02 1.10
C VAL A 21 -21.16 26.16 2.32
N LEU A 22 -22.40 26.14 2.79
CA LEU A 22 -22.80 25.28 3.91
C LEU A 22 -22.58 23.80 3.58
N LEU A 23 -22.89 23.34 2.37
CA LEU A 23 -22.65 21.96 1.96
C LEU A 23 -21.15 21.62 1.95
N VAL A 24 -20.30 22.54 1.49
CA VAL A 24 -18.83 22.36 1.56
C VAL A 24 -18.36 22.28 3.01
N LEU A 25 -18.81 23.20 3.87
CA LEU A 25 -18.48 23.20 5.30
C LEU A 25 -18.99 21.94 6.00
N THR A 26 -20.20 21.50 5.66
CA THR A 26 -20.77 20.24 6.14
C THR A 26 -19.99 19.03 5.63
N GLY A 27 -19.43 19.09 4.43
CA GLY A 27 -18.50 18.08 3.93
C GLY A 27 -17.22 17.96 4.76
N PHE A 28 -16.61 19.09 5.14
CA PHE A 28 -15.39 19.12 5.95
C PHE A 28 -15.62 18.85 7.45
N PHE A 29 -16.73 19.35 8.00
CA PHE A 29 -16.97 19.40 9.45
C PHE A 29 -18.20 18.60 9.91
N GLY A 30 -18.91 17.91 9.00
CA GLY A 30 -20.15 17.21 9.33
C GLY A 30 -19.96 16.08 10.35
N GLY A 31 -18.83 15.37 10.29
CA GLY A 31 -18.46 14.35 11.28
C GLY A 31 -18.27 14.97 12.67
N TRP A 32 -17.56 16.10 12.77
CA TRP A 32 -17.40 16.85 14.01
C TRP A 32 -18.75 17.34 14.56
N PHE A 33 -19.64 17.82 13.69
CA PHE A 33 -20.94 18.36 14.06
C PHE A 33 -21.91 17.29 14.57
N LEU A 34 -21.97 16.11 13.93
CA LEU A 34 -22.74 14.97 14.44
C LEU A 34 -22.22 14.48 15.79
N GLY A 35 -20.89 14.49 15.94
CA GLY A 35 -20.23 14.17 17.20
C GLY A 35 -20.60 15.11 18.36
N LEU A 36 -21.27 16.24 18.13
CA LEU A 36 -21.82 17.08 19.22
C LEU A 36 -23.17 16.56 19.75
N PHE A 37 -23.84 15.64 19.02
CA PHE A 37 -25.19 15.17 19.33
C PHE A 37 -25.26 13.71 19.79
N TYR A 38 -24.18 12.94 19.66
CA TYR A 38 -24.09 11.60 20.23
C TYR A 38 -23.43 11.66 21.61
N LYS A 39 -23.96 10.90 22.56
CA LYS A 39 -23.29 10.66 23.83
C LYS A 39 -22.35 9.49 23.65
N ASP A 40 -21.05 9.73 23.78
CA ASP A 40 -20.05 8.69 23.82
C ASP A 40 -20.34 7.70 24.97
N LEU A 41 -19.93 6.44 24.78
CA LEU A 41 -19.99 5.45 25.85
C LEU A 41 -19.09 5.88 27.01
N ASP A 42 -19.69 6.15 28.17
CA ASP A 42 -18.95 6.44 29.40
C ASP A 42 -18.46 5.13 30.03
N CYS A 43 -17.31 4.65 29.53
CA CYS A 43 -16.71 3.41 29.98
C CYS A 43 -16.26 3.42 31.45
N LYS A 44 -16.16 4.60 32.08
CA LYS A 44 -15.82 4.75 33.51
C LYS A 44 -17.02 4.50 34.43
N ASN A 45 -18.24 4.55 33.90
CA ASN A 45 -19.49 4.44 34.66
C ASN A 45 -20.46 3.38 34.09
N ILE A 46 -19.93 2.27 33.54
CA ILE A 46 -20.78 1.14 33.08
C ILE A 46 -21.36 0.41 34.29
N ALA A 47 -22.69 0.42 34.42
CA ALA A 47 -23.37 -0.32 35.47
C ALA A 47 -23.57 -1.80 35.06
N PRO A 48 -23.65 -2.75 36.01
CA PRO A 48 -23.89 -4.17 35.70
C PRO A 48 -25.14 -4.42 34.83
N GLU A 49 -26.18 -3.60 35.00
CA GLU A 49 -27.41 -3.64 34.20
C GLU A 49 -27.23 -3.19 32.74
N ASP A 50 -26.13 -2.55 32.38
CA ASP A 50 -25.84 -2.13 31.00
C ASP A 50 -25.20 -3.23 30.15
N LEU A 51 -24.69 -4.28 30.81
CA LEU A 51 -24.17 -5.46 30.13
C LEU A 51 -25.31 -6.20 29.41
N GLY A 52 -25.03 -6.62 28.17
CA GLY A 52 -25.97 -7.27 27.27
C GLY A 52 -26.93 -6.32 26.54
N LYS A 53 -26.97 -5.02 26.88
CA LYS A 53 -27.76 -4.03 26.15
C LYS A 53 -27.09 -3.67 24.83
N SER A 54 -27.90 -3.22 23.87
CA SER A 54 -27.39 -2.61 22.66
C SER A 54 -26.84 -1.22 22.98
N VAL A 55 -25.59 -0.99 22.61
CA VAL A 55 -24.91 0.30 22.71
C VAL A 55 -24.67 0.85 21.31
N LYS A 56 -24.71 2.17 21.19
CA LYS A 56 -24.35 2.91 19.98
C LYS A 56 -23.37 3.99 20.39
N THR A 57 -22.15 3.95 19.86
CA THR A 57 -21.07 4.87 20.23
C THR A 57 -20.22 5.21 19.03
N ASP A 58 -19.63 6.40 19.06
CA ASP A 58 -18.62 6.80 18.09
C ASP A 58 -17.25 6.33 18.56
N ILE A 59 -16.47 5.81 17.63
CA ILE A 59 -15.08 5.40 17.84
C ILE A 59 -14.22 5.97 16.73
N LEU A 60 -12.96 6.26 17.04
CA LEU A 60 -11.94 6.46 16.03
C LEU A 60 -11.53 5.07 15.53
N VAL A 61 -11.57 4.88 14.20
CA VAL A 61 -11.07 3.66 13.58
C VAL A 61 -9.54 3.74 13.50
N TYR A 62 -8.88 2.78 14.13
CA TYR A 62 -7.47 2.46 13.89
C TYR A 62 -7.35 0.93 13.86
N TYR A 63 -6.28 0.43 13.26
CA TYR A 63 -6.16 -1.00 12.97
C TYR A 63 -5.14 -1.62 13.90
N GLU A 64 -5.63 -2.23 14.96
CA GLU A 64 -4.89 -3.22 15.73
C GLU A 64 -5.72 -4.50 15.71
N ASN A 65 -5.37 -5.42 14.82
CA ASN A 65 -6.09 -6.67 14.64
C ASN A 65 -5.63 -7.68 15.70
N ILE A 66 -6.55 -8.10 16.56
CA ILE A 66 -6.29 -9.11 17.59
C ILE A 66 -7.07 -10.36 17.26
N GLU A 67 -6.40 -11.32 16.63
CA GLU A 67 -7.00 -12.63 16.41
C GLU A 67 -6.99 -13.44 17.71
N MET A 68 -8.15 -13.82 18.25
CA MET A 68 -8.23 -14.74 19.40
C MET A 68 -8.85 -16.06 18.97
N GLU A 69 -8.41 -17.15 19.58
CA GLU A 69 -8.86 -18.50 19.21
C GLU A 69 -10.39 -18.64 19.35
N GLY A 70 -11.06 -19.00 18.24
CA GLY A 70 -12.52 -19.20 18.22
C GLY A 70 -13.36 -17.93 18.10
N LYS A 71 -12.77 -16.75 17.90
CA LYS A 71 -13.48 -15.49 17.65
C LYS A 71 -13.02 -14.87 16.33
N ALA A 72 -13.94 -14.69 15.40
CA ALA A 72 -13.64 -14.08 14.10
C ALA A 72 -13.46 -12.56 14.25
N LEU A 73 -12.30 -12.06 13.77
CA LEU A 73 -11.88 -10.66 13.59
C LEU A 73 -12.21 -9.72 14.76
N GLN A 74 -11.18 -9.27 15.48
CA GLN A 74 -11.36 -8.33 16.58
C GLN A 74 -10.38 -7.16 16.45
N TYR A 75 -10.85 -6.00 16.87
CA TYR A 75 -10.10 -4.75 16.77
C TYR A 75 -10.17 -3.99 18.06
N ILE A 76 -9.16 -3.16 18.32
CA ILE A 76 -9.29 -2.13 19.34
C ILE A 76 -9.79 -0.83 18.71
N GLY A 77 -10.80 -0.22 19.31
CA GLY A 77 -11.34 1.08 18.89
C GLY A 77 -11.17 2.14 19.95
N SER A 78 -10.85 3.37 19.54
CA SER A 78 -10.51 4.44 20.48
C SER A 78 -11.77 5.23 20.71
N LEU A 79 -12.17 5.30 21.98
CA LEU A 79 -13.32 6.06 22.39
C LEU A 79 -13.00 7.55 22.28
N ARG A 80 -13.97 8.33 21.83
CA ARG A 80 -13.83 9.78 21.67
C ARG A 80 -13.78 10.56 22.99
N THR A 81 -13.71 9.87 24.13
CA THR A 81 -13.83 10.43 25.48
C THR A 81 -12.66 11.33 25.91
N GLY A 82 -11.65 11.56 25.05
CA GLY A 82 -10.53 12.47 25.31
C GLY A 82 -9.48 11.92 26.30
N ASP A 83 -9.80 10.81 26.96
CA ASP A 83 -8.94 10.11 27.93
C ASP A 83 -8.05 9.04 27.28
N GLY A 84 -8.17 8.82 25.97
CA GLY A 84 -7.40 7.80 25.24
C GLY A 84 -7.87 6.36 25.47
N ASN A 85 -9.04 6.16 26.08
CA ASN A 85 -9.54 4.83 26.38
C ASN A 85 -9.87 4.03 25.12
N GLU A 86 -9.57 2.75 25.19
CA GLU A 86 -9.65 1.83 24.07
C GLU A 86 -10.57 0.65 24.44
N ILE A 87 -11.36 0.18 23.48
CA ILE A 87 -12.34 -0.89 23.70
C ILE A 87 -12.24 -1.97 22.63
N LEU A 88 -12.37 -3.23 23.04
CA LEU A 88 -12.38 -4.36 22.12
C LEU A 88 -13.69 -4.39 21.31
N LEU A 89 -13.56 -4.54 20.01
CA LEU A 89 -14.63 -4.69 19.05
C LEU A 89 -14.58 -6.11 18.48
N VAL A 90 -15.70 -6.83 18.52
CA VAL A 90 -15.79 -8.20 18.02
C VAL A 90 -16.67 -8.21 16.76
N PHE A 91 -16.11 -8.61 15.62
CA PHE A 91 -16.78 -8.55 14.31
C PHE A 91 -17.35 -9.90 13.83
N THR A 92 -17.39 -10.92 14.70
CA THR A 92 -17.87 -12.27 14.35
C THR A 92 -19.29 -12.30 13.77
N GLY A 93 -20.15 -11.35 14.16
CA GLY A 93 -21.51 -11.20 13.63
C GLY A 93 -21.70 -10.07 12.62
N LEU A 94 -20.62 -9.40 12.21
CA LEU A 94 -20.68 -8.20 11.36
C LEU A 94 -20.74 -8.60 9.88
N SER A 95 -21.57 -7.90 9.10
CA SER A 95 -21.67 -8.14 7.66
C SER A 95 -20.38 -7.75 6.93
N GLU A 96 -20.07 -8.40 5.80
CA GLU A 96 -18.90 -8.02 4.99
C GLU A 96 -18.98 -6.57 4.48
N ASP A 97 -20.18 -6.07 4.19
CA ASP A 97 -20.37 -4.67 3.79
C ASP A 97 -20.01 -3.70 4.93
N ASP A 98 -20.37 -4.01 6.16
CA ASP A 98 -20.05 -3.20 7.34
C ASP A 98 -18.55 -3.29 7.71
N LYS A 99 -17.93 -4.46 7.55
CA LYS A 99 -16.47 -4.62 7.71
C LYS A 99 -15.73 -3.77 6.68
N ASN A 100 -16.11 -3.85 5.40
CA ASN A 100 -15.55 -3.01 4.34
C ASN A 100 -15.75 -1.52 4.62
N LEU A 101 -16.92 -1.13 5.16
CA LEU A 101 -17.16 0.24 5.56
C LEU A 101 -16.25 0.68 6.71
N TYR A 102 -16.08 -0.16 7.74
CA TYR A 102 -15.15 0.07 8.84
C TYR A 102 -13.71 0.26 8.33
N TYR A 103 -13.23 -0.66 7.51
CA TYR A 103 -11.89 -0.59 6.92
C TYR A 103 -11.70 0.62 6.00
N SER A 104 -12.75 1.15 5.36
CA SER A 104 -12.63 2.37 4.56
C SER A 104 -12.48 3.68 5.36
N LYS A 105 -12.46 3.60 6.70
CA LYS A 105 -12.58 4.75 7.61
C LYS A 105 -11.39 4.92 8.56
N ALA A 106 -10.19 4.46 8.20
CA ALA A 106 -8.97 4.68 8.97
C ALA A 106 -8.85 6.13 9.45
N LEU A 107 -8.49 6.30 10.71
CA LEU A 107 -8.29 7.59 11.38
C LEU A 107 -9.51 8.52 11.27
N GLN A 108 -10.68 7.98 10.95
CA GLN A 108 -11.95 8.69 10.93
C GLN A 108 -12.86 8.12 12.01
N HIS A 109 -13.76 8.96 12.50
CA HIS A 109 -14.78 8.50 13.41
C HIS A 109 -15.90 7.77 12.66
N VAL A 110 -16.30 6.62 13.19
CA VAL A 110 -17.48 5.87 12.75
C VAL A 110 -18.39 5.63 13.94
N THR A 111 -19.68 5.50 13.68
CA THR A 111 -20.66 5.11 14.70
C THR A 111 -20.90 3.61 14.62
N ILE A 112 -20.52 2.88 15.66
CA ILE A 112 -20.79 1.45 15.79
C ILE A 112 -22.05 1.20 16.60
N THR A 113 -22.78 0.13 16.28
CA THR A 113 -23.85 -0.41 17.11
C THR A 113 -23.58 -1.87 17.41
N GLY A 114 -23.65 -2.25 18.67
CA GLY A 114 -23.35 -3.61 19.10
C GLY A 114 -23.90 -3.93 20.48
N ARG A 115 -23.59 -5.11 20.99
CA ARG A 115 -23.93 -5.50 22.37
C ARG A 115 -22.72 -5.32 23.27
N LEU A 116 -22.90 -4.60 24.37
CA LEU A 116 -21.85 -4.42 25.38
C LEU A 116 -21.71 -5.69 26.22
N ARG A 117 -20.48 -6.15 26.45
CA ARG A 117 -20.17 -7.34 27.25
C ARG A 117 -18.97 -7.06 28.15
N ALA A 118 -18.95 -7.67 29.33
CA ALA A 118 -17.74 -7.70 30.16
C ALA A 118 -16.78 -8.78 29.65
N MET A 119 -15.49 -8.45 29.59
CA MET A 119 -14.47 -9.44 29.28
C MET A 119 -14.19 -10.31 30.51
N THR A 120 -13.86 -11.57 30.27
CA THR A 120 -13.27 -12.44 31.29
C THR A 120 -11.79 -12.09 31.48
N ASP A 121 -11.24 -12.39 32.65
CA ASP A 121 -9.81 -12.18 32.92
C ASP A 121 -8.91 -12.91 31.90
N ALA A 122 -9.33 -14.09 31.44
CA ALA A 122 -8.61 -14.83 30.41
C ALA A 122 -8.59 -14.09 29.07
N GLU A 123 -9.73 -13.56 28.63
CA GLU A 123 -9.82 -12.77 27.39
C GLU A 123 -9.00 -11.48 27.50
N TYR A 124 -9.07 -10.78 28.63
CA TYR A 124 -8.31 -9.57 28.85
C TYR A 124 -6.80 -9.85 28.80
N ASN A 125 -6.34 -10.90 29.48
CA ASN A 125 -4.92 -11.26 29.50
C ASN A 125 -4.42 -11.68 28.11
N GLU A 126 -5.21 -12.45 27.35
CA GLU A 126 -4.85 -12.83 25.98
C GLU A 126 -4.68 -11.61 25.06
N ILE A 127 -5.56 -10.60 25.19
CA ILE A 127 -5.44 -9.32 24.48
C ILE A 127 -4.16 -8.58 24.88
N CYS A 128 -3.88 -8.50 26.18
CA CYS A 128 -2.66 -7.87 26.67
C CYS A 128 -1.41 -8.56 26.11
N GLU A 129 -1.35 -9.90 26.15
CA GLU A 129 -0.22 -10.68 25.63
C GLU A 129 -0.03 -10.47 24.13
N LYS A 130 -1.13 -10.41 23.36
CA LYS A 130 -1.09 -10.11 21.92
C LYS A 130 -0.53 -8.71 21.64
N LEU A 131 -0.96 -7.70 22.39
CA LEU A 131 -0.44 -6.35 22.25
C LEU A 131 1.03 -6.23 22.64
N TYR A 132 1.46 -6.96 23.68
CA TYR A 132 2.87 -7.02 24.03
C TYR A 132 3.68 -7.59 22.87
N ALA A 133 3.27 -8.74 22.32
CA ALA A 133 3.93 -9.35 21.18
C ALA A 133 3.98 -8.41 19.96
N GLU A 134 2.90 -7.68 19.70
CA GLU A 134 2.83 -6.72 18.60
C GLU A 134 3.81 -5.57 18.78
N TYR A 135 3.94 -5.02 20.01
CA TYR A 135 4.65 -3.76 20.25
C TYR A 135 6.04 -3.90 20.88
N ASP A 136 6.47 -5.10 21.27
CA ASP A 136 7.77 -5.36 21.89
C ASP A 136 8.94 -4.93 20.98
N HIS A 137 8.80 -5.07 19.66
CA HIS A 137 9.81 -4.65 18.70
C HIS A 137 10.08 -3.14 18.77
N ILE A 138 9.05 -2.31 18.98
CA ILE A 138 9.19 -0.85 19.15
C ILE A 138 10.03 -0.55 20.39
N TYR A 139 9.74 -1.25 21.48
CA TYR A 139 10.51 -1.10 22.71
C TYR A 139 11.98 -1.46 22.52
N GLU A 140 12.26 -2.60 21.89
CA GLU A 140 13.64 -3.03 21.64
C GLU A 140 14.36 -2.06 20.68
N ALA A 141 13.71 -1.59 19.62
CA ALA A 141 14.27 -0.59 18.70
C ALA A 141 14.62 0.72 19.43
N LYS A 142 13.69 1.27 20.22
CA LYS A 142 13.89 2.52 20.98
C LYS A 142 14.92 2.40 22.09
N LYS A 143 15.04 1.21 22.68
CA LYS A 143 16.07 0.91 23.65
C LYS A 143 17.46 0.80 23.02
N ASN A 144 17.56 0.14 21.86
CA ASN A 144 18.81 0.02 21.11
C ASN A 144 19.29 1.37 20.54
N ALA A 145 18.37 2.27 20.20
CA ALA A 145 18.66 3.65 19.82
C ALA A 145 19.08 4.57 21.00
N GLY A 146 19.07 4.08 22.24
CA GLY A 146 19.42 4.85 23.43
C GLY A 146 18.35 5.85 23.89
N GLU A 147 17.15 5.84 23.30
CA GLU A 147 16.06 6.75 23.68
C GLU A 147 15.37 6.31 24.98
N TRP A 148 15.25 5.00 25.20
CA TRP A 148 14.48 4.39 26.31
C TRP A 148 15.35 3.72 27.38
N GLU A 149 16.53 4.25 27.67
CA GLU A 149 17.47 3.67 28.68
C GLU A 149 16.87 3.46 30.08
N LYS A 150 15.86 4.26 30.46
CA LYS A 150 15.23 4.24 31.79
C LYS A 150 13.83 3.62 31.82
N VAL A 151 13.29 3.20 30.68
CA VAL A 151 11.97 2.58 30.60
C VAL A 151 12.18 1.07 30.63
N THR A 152 11.52 0.38 31.55
CA THR A 152 11.53 -1.10 31.55
C THR A 152 10.46 -1.64 30.62
N LEU A 153 10.66 -2.87 30.12
CA LEU A 153 9.67 -3.57 29.30
C LEU A 153 8.32 -3.68 30.03
N GLU A 154 8.36 -4.00 31.32
CA GLU A 154 7.16 -4.06 32.18
C GLU A 154 6.43 -2.72 32.28
N GLN A 155 7.15 -1.59 32.36
CA GLN A 155 6.54 -0.26 32.36
C GLN A 155 5.92 0.10 31.01
N PHE A 156 6.52 -0.38 29.91
CA PHE A 156 5.97 -0.22 28.58
C PHE A 156 4.68 -1.03 28.40
N HIS A 157 4.71 -2.31 28.78
CA HIS A 157 3.53 -3.19 28.84
C HIS A 157 2.39 -2.62 29.68
N GLN A 158 2.72 -2.09 30.87
CA GLN A 158 1.72 -1.45 31.72
C GLN A 158 1.05 -0.27 31.02
N ARG A 159 1.82 0.58 30.32
CA ARG A 159 1.26 1.73 29.59
C ARG A 159 0.38 1.33 28.41
N LEU A 160 0.75 0.28 27.68
CA LEU A 160 -0.06 -0.24 26.59
C LEU A 160 -1.45 -0.69 27.08
N THR A 161 -1.49 -1.33 28.25
CA THR A 161 -2.73 -1.95 28.74
C THR A 161 -3.55 -1.05 29.65
N GLU A 162 -2.99 0.05 30.17
CA GLU A 162 -3.71 1.04 30.98
C GLU A 162 -4.88 1.70 30.25
N LEU A 163 -4.85 1.73 28.92
CA LEU A 163 -5.89 2.35 28.08
C LEU A 163 -7.03 1.37 27.74
N ILE A 164 -6.81 0.07 27.88
CA ILE A 164 -7.78 -0.95 27.50
C ILE A 164 -8.85 -1.08 28.57
N VAL A 165 -10.09 -0.79 28.21
CA VAL A 165 -11.21 -0.97 29.14
C VAL A 165 -11.60 -2.45 29.20
N PRO A 166 -12.06 -2.97 30.36
CA PRO A 166 -12.37 -4.40 30.56
C PRO A 166 -13.72 -4.83 29.93
N TYR A 167 -14.09 -4.24 28.81
CA TYR A 167 -15.36 -4.45 28.12
C TYR A 167 -15.12 -4.68 26.62
N SER A 168 -16.05 -5.38 25.99
CA SER A 168 -16.08 -5.55 24.54
C SER A 168 -17.44 -5.16 23.97
N ILE A 169 -17.46 -4.81 22.69
CA ILE A 169 -18.69 -4.60 21.92
C ILE A 169 -18.74 -5.65 20.83
N ASP A 170 -19.75 -6.53 20.90
CA ASP A 170 -20.09 -7.42 19.79
C ASP A 170 -20.77 -6.57 18.72
N VAL A 171 -20.02 -6.15 17.70
CA VAL A 171 -20.48 -5.18 16.71
C VAL A 171 -21.43 -5.85 15.74
N THR A 172 -22.59 -5.22 15.57
CA THR A 172 -23.68 -5.71 14.72
C THR A 172 -23.92 -4.83 13.50
N SER A 173 -23.51 -3.56 13.55
CA SER A 173 -23.49 -2.68 12.38
C SER A 173 -22.49 -1.55 12.56
N VAL A 174 -21.98 -1.08 11.43
CA VAL A 174 -21.12 0.10 11.34
C VAL A 174 -21.86 1.13 10.50
N SER A 175 -21.90 2.37 10.97
CA SER A 175 -22.46 3.46 10.20
C SER A 175 -21.48 4.61 10.17
N ALA A 176 -21.11 5.01 8.97
CA ALA A 176 -20.34 6.20 8.72
C ALA A 176 -21.14 7.04 7.73
N PHE A 177 -21.48 8.27 8.12
CA PHE A 177 -22.08 9.18 7.16
C PHE A 177 -21.00 9.68 6.23
N ASN A 178 -21.08 9.33 4.96
CA ASN A 178 -20.12 9.81 3.98
C ASN A 178 -20.40 11.30 3.70
N TRP A 179 -19.66 12.18 4.37
CA TRP A 179 -19.73 13.63 4.17
C TRP A 179 -19.01 14.09 2.90
N ILE A 180 -18.12 13.25 2.35
CA ILE A 180 -17.30 13.57 1.18
C ILE A 180 -18.15 14.02 -0.02
N PRO A 181 -19.29 13.39 -0.38
CA PRO A 181 -20.14 13.81 -1.49
C PRO A 181 -20.74 15.21 -1.36
N PHE A 182 -20.82 15.77 -0.14
CA PHE A 182 -21.32 17.13 0.08
C PHE A 182 -20.32 18.20 -0.38
N ILE A 183 -19.03 17.87 -0.41
CA ILE A 183 -17.97 18.76 -0.91
C ILE A 183 -18.13 19.02 -2.42
N PRO A 184 -18.07 18.02 -3.32
CA PRO A 184 -18.24 18.25 -4.75
C PRO A 184 -19.64 18.79 -5.08
N PHE A 185 -20.69 18.35 -4.36
CA PHE A 185 -22.04 18.87 -4.57
C PHE A 185 -22.16 20.35 -4.17
N GLY A 186 -21.58 20.74 -3.03
CA GLY A 186 -21.53 22.12 -2.57
C GLY A 186 -20.69 23.01 -3.50
N ILE A 187 -19.54 22.51 -3.97
CA ILE A 187 -18.70 23.15 -4.98
C ILE A 187 -19.50 23.39 -6.26
N VAL A 188 -20.19 22.37 -6.79
CA VAL A 188 -21.00 22.51 -8.01
C VAL A 188 -22.12 23.54 -7.83
N ILE A 189 -22.86 23.48 -6.71
CA ILE A 189 -23.91 24.46 -6.42
C ILE A 189 -23.33 25.88 -6.31
N PHE A 190 -22.20 26.04 -5.64
CA PHE A 190 -21.50 27.30 -5.51
C PHE A 190 -21.07 27.85 -6.87
N PHE A 191 -20.35 27.07 -7.68
CA PHE A 191 -19.86 27.48 -8.99
C PHE A 191 -20.98 27.77 -9.98
N VAL A 192 -22.03 26.93 -10.02
CA VAL A 192 -23.20 27.17 -10.87
C VAL A 192 -23.88 28.48 -10.47
N SER A 193 -24.07 28.71 -9.17
CA SER A 193 -24.70 29.94 -8.67
C SER A 193 -23.85 31.19 -8.91
N LEU A 194 -22.53 31.07 -8.75
CA LEU A 194 -21.56 32.11 -9.08
C LEU A 194 -21.58 32.44 -10.58
N LEU A 195 -21.64 31.42 -11.44
CA LEU A 195 -21.75 31.60 -12.89
C LEU A 195 -23.06 32.28 -13.29
N PHE A 196 -24.17 31.98 -12.62
CA PHE A 196 -25.43 32.69 -12.81
C PHE A 196 -25.31 34.17 -12.47
N GLU A 197 -24.64 34.52 -11.36
CA GLU A 197 -24.38 35.92 -10.97
C GLU A 197 -23.44 36.62 -11.96
N ILE A 198 -22.34 35.98 -12.37
CA ILE A 198 -21.42 36.52 -13.39
C ILE A 198 -22.18 36.77 -14.70
N CYS A 199 -22.97 35.81 -15.18
CA CYS A 199 -23.79 35.99 -16.38
C CYS A 199 -24.75 37.17 -16.24
N PHE A 200 -25.32 37.38 -15.06
CA PHE A 200 -26.23 38.48 -14.79
C PHE A 200 -25.51 39.84 -14.76
N VAL A 201 -24.40 39.95 -14.03
CA VAL A 201 -23.59 41.18 -13.91
C VAL A 201 -23.06 41.63 -15.26
N PHE A 202 -22.51 40.70 -16.05
CA PHE A 202 -21.92 40.98 -17.35
C PHE A 202 -22.92 40.87 -18.53
N LYS A 203 -24.20 40.63 -18.24
CA LYS A 203 -25.28 40.46 -19.24
C LYS A 203 -25.00 39.38 -20.29
N LEU A 204 -24.31 38.32 -19.90
CA LEU A 204 -24.00 37.19 -20.77
C LEU A 204 -25.24 36.29 -20.95
N LYS A 205 -25.30 35.58 -22.08
CA LYS A 205 -26.40 34.64 -22.38
C LYS A 205 -26.24 33.37 -21.54
N LYS A 206 -26.91 33.30 -20.39
CA LYS A 206 -26.88 32.14 -19.45
C LYS A 206 -27.07 30.76 -20.11
N ARG A 207 -27.92 30.67 -21.13
CA ARG A 207 -28.18 29.45 -21.92
C ARG A 207 -26.97 28.95 -22.72
N VAL A 208 -25.94 29.78 -22.87
CA VAL A 208 -24.68 29.48 -23.57
C VAL A 208 -23.56 29.33 -22.56
N VAL A 209 -23.40 30.30 -21.64
CA VAL A 209 -22.24 30.32 -20.72
C VAL A 209 -22.26 29.17 -19.72
N ILE A 210 -23.41 28.84 -19.13
CA ILE A 210 -23.47 27.79 -18.09
C ILE A 210 -23.10 26.42 -18.68
N PRO A 211 -23.71 25.96 -19.79
CA PRO A 211 -23.30 24.69 -20.42
C PRO A 211 -21.83 24.68 -20.83
N VAL A 212 -21.31 25.79 -21.37
CA VAL A 212 -19.90 25.88 -21.80
C VAL A 212 -18.94 25.79 -20.62
N VAL A 213 -19.17 26.54 -19.54
CA VAL A 213 -18.27 26.51 -18.38
C VAL A 213 -18.40 25.17 -17.64
N SER A 214 -19.61 24.62 -17.49
CA SER A 214 -19.78 23.28 -16.92
C SER A 214 -19.10 22.21 -17.76
N ALA A 215 -19.19 22.29 -19.09
CA ALA A 215 -18.47 21.38 -19.98
C ALA A 215 -16.95 21.51 -19.81
N ILE A 216 -16.42 22.73 -19.70
CA ILE A 216 -14.99 22.97 -19.47
C ILE A 216 -14.54 22.42 -18.10
N LEU A 217 -15.32 22.64 -17.04
CA LEU A 217 -15.02 22.16 -15.68
C LEU A 217 -14.99 20.63 -15.58
N ILE A 218 -15.72 19.92 -16.45
CA ILE A 218 -15.69 18.45 -16.52
C ILE A 218 -14.59 17.98 -17.49
N LEU A 219 -14.51 18.62 -18.66
CA LEU A 219 -13.59 18.22 -19.73
C LEU A 219 -12.13 18.39 -19.32
N ILE A 220 -11.78 19.48 -18.63
CA ILE A 220 -10.39 19.73 -18.22
C ILE A 220 -9.90 18.60 -17.29
N PRO A 221 -10.53 18.30 -16.13
CA PRO A 221 -10.10 17.17 -15.30
C PRO A 221 -10.12 15.84 -16.04
N VAL A 222 -11.14 15.56 -16.86
CA VAL A 222 -11.20 14.30 -17.62
C VAL A 222 -10.03 14.16 -18.59
N VAL A 223 -9.61 15.25 -19.23
CA VAL A 223 -8.44 15.24 -20.13
C VAL A 223 -7.14 15.13 -19.33
N LEU A 224 -6.99 15.88 -18.24
CA LEU A 224 -5.80 15.87 -17.39
C LEU A 224 -5.57 14.51 -16.70
N PHE A 225 -6.65 13.88 -16.25
CA PHE A 225 -6.63 12.58 -15.57
C PHE A 225 -7.04 11.41 -16.47
N PHE A 226 -7.09 11.61 -17.79
CA PHE A 226 -7.61 10.60 -18.73
C PHE A 226 -6.91 9.25 -18.56
N ASN A 227 -5.58 9.27 -18.50
CA ASN A 227 -4.79 8.05 -18.33
C ASN A 227 -4.89 7.47 -16.91
N HIS A 228 -5.04 8.30 -15.87
CA HIS A 228 -5.29 7.83 -14.51
C HIS A 228 -6.61 7.07 -14.44
N ILE A 229 -7.68 7.64 -15.00
CA ILE A 229 -9.00 7.00 -15.07
C ILE A 229 -8.91 5.68 -15.85
N ARG A 230 -8.17 5.66 -16.98
CA ARG A 230 -7.97 4.42 -17.75
C ARG A 230 -7.22 3.35 -16.97
N SER A 231 -6.17 3.70 -16.23
CA SER A 231 -5.46 2.78 -15.34
C SER A 231 -6.40 2.22 -14.28
N MET A 232 -7.14 3.08 -13.56
CA MET A 232 -8.11 2.67 -12.54
C MET A 232 -9.18 1.71 -13.10
N LEU A 233 -9.73 2.01 -14.28
CA LEU A 233 -10.75 1.19 -14.94
C LEU A 233 -10.17 -0.13 -15.47
N SER A 234 -8.85 -0.24 -15.62
CA SER A 234 -8.19 -1.46 -16.04
C SER A 234 -7.93 -2.45 -14.89
N VAL A 235 -8.05 -1.99 -13.64
CA VAL A 235 -7.86 -2.85 -12.45
C VAL A 235 -8.91 -3.96 -12.47
N LYS A 236 -8.44 -5.22 -12.49
CA LYS A 236 -9.28 -6.42 -12.44
C LYS A 236 -8.86 -7.28 -11.26
N LYS A 237 -9.84 -7.65 -10.42
CA LYS A 237 -9.69 -8.69 -9.40
C LYS A 237 -9.69 -10.05 -10.08
N VAL A 238 -8.60 -10.80 -9.97
CA VAL A 238 -8.46 -12.16 -10.51
C VAL A 238 -8.93 -13.18 -9.47
N SER A 239 -8.54 -12.97 -8.20
CA SER A 239 -9.02 -13.72 -7.03
C SER A 239 -8.99 -12.86 -5.77
N SER A 240 -9.30 -13.45 -4.61
CA SER A 240 -8.83 -12.86 -3.33
C SER A 240 -7.32 -12.74 -3.38
N GLY A 241 -6.74 -11.67 -2.83
CA GLY A 241 -5.29 -11.42 -2.89
C GLY A 241 -4.78 -10.86 -4.22
N LEU A 242 -5.31 -11.30 -5.37
CA LEU A 242 -4.69 -11.05 -6.68
C LEU A 242 -5.46 -10.06 -7.56
N TYR A 243 -4.78 -8.96 -7.92
CA TYR A 243 -5.26 -7.97 -8.88
C TYR A 243 -4.31 -7.86 -10.08
N THR A 244 -4.86 -7.41 -11.21
CA THR A 244 -4.08 -7.05 -12.40
C THR A 244 -4.42 -5.62 -12.83
N MET A 245 -3.45 -4.87 -13.36
CA MET A 245 -3.68 -3.53 -13.89
C MET A 245 -2.83 -3.28 -15.14
N LYS A 246 -3.41 -2.57 -16.11
CA LYS A 246 -2.68 -1.94 -17.20
C LYS A 246 -2.38 -0.48 -16.87
N ASN A 247 -1.10 -0.17 -16.70
CA ASN A 247 -0.67 1.19 -16.46
C ASN A 247 -0.74 2.04 -17.74
N TYR A 248 -1.74 2.92 -17.81
CA TYR A 248 -1.89 3.91 -18.87
C TYR A 248 -1.28 5.27 -18.54
N VAL A 249 -1.05 5.57 -17.26
CA VAL A 249 -0.40 6.83 -16.85
C VAL A 249 0.99 6.95 -17.46
N CYS A 250 1.61 5.79 -17.71
CA CYS A 250 2.99 5.65 -18.19
C CYS A 250 3.92 6.23 -17.14
N THR A 251 4.62 5.36 -16.41
CA THR A 251 5.62 5.76 -15.42
C THR A 251 6.59 6.75 -16.07
N ASP A 252 6.71 7.95 -15.52
CA ASP A 252 7.70 8.94 -15.93
C ASP A 252 9.05 8.54 -15.33
N THR A 253 9.60 7.45 -15.85
CA THR A 253 10.81 6.84 -15.33
C THR A 253 12.02 7.74 -15.55
N ASP A 254 12.04 8.52 -16.63
CA ASP A 254 13.08 9.53 -16.83
C ASP A 254 12.98 10.65 -15.80
N GLY A 255 11.77 11.10 -15.47
CA GLY A 255 11.54 12.09 -14.42
C GLY A 255 11.87 11.56 -13.03
N MET A 256 11.54 10.30 -12.73
CA MET A 256 11.87 9.62 -11.46
C MET A 256 13.38 9.44 -11.32
N LEU A 257 14.07 8.98 -12.36
CA LEU A 257 15.53 8.86 -12.35
C LEU A 257 16.24 10.22 -12.28
N ALA A 258 15.55 11.33 -12.58
CA ALA A 258 16.06 12.68 -12.47
C ALA A 258 15.51 13.45 -11.26
N SER A 259 14.78 12.80 -10.35
CA SER A 259 14.13 13.47 -9.22
C SER A 259 15.08 13.79 -8.09
N ASP A 260 16.25 13.15 -8.03
CA ASP A 260 17.27 13.33 -6.98
C ASP A 260 16.66 13.09 -5.59
N SER A 261 15.86 12.03 -5.46
CA SER A 261 15.12 11.73 -4.23
C SER A 261 15.94 10.78 -3.35
N GLU A 262 16.16 11.17 -2.10
CA GLU A 262 16.92 10.40 -1.11
C GLU A 262 15.99 9.60 -0.16
N SER A 263 14.68 9.88 -0.20
CA SER A 263 13.67 9.22 0.66
C SER A 263 12.34 8.96 -0.04
N ALA A 264 11.57 8.00 0.47
CA ALA A 264 10.19 7.71 0.06
C ALA A 264 9.31 8.95 0.16
N GLY A 265 9.47 9.76 1.21
CA GLY A 265 8.71 11.00 1.39
C GLY A 265 8.96 12.03 0.27
N GLU A 266 10.21 12.16 -0.18
CA GLU A 266 10.58 13.00 -1.32
C GLU A 266 10.06 12.44 -2.64
N LEU A 267 10.15 11.12 -2.83
CA LEU A 267 9.59 10.43 -3.99
C LEU A 267 8.08 10.65 -4.09
N PHE A 268 7.33 10.43 -3.00
CA PHE A 268 5.88 10.66 -2.98
C PHE A 268 5.55 12.13 -3.24
N SER A 269 6.31 13.06 -2.65
CA SER A 269 6.16 14.50 -2.92
C SER A 269 6.36 14.81 -4.41
N TRP A 270 7.36 14.21 -5.04
CA TRP A 270 7.61 14.35 -6.48
C TRP A 270 6.47 13.75 -7.32
N ILE A 271 6.01 12.53 -6.99
CA ILE A 271 4.88 11.88 -7.67
C ILE A 271 3.64 12.78 -7.58
N PHE A 272 3.37 13.33 -6.39
CA PHE A 272 2.19 14.17 -6.16
C PHE A 272 2.28 15.50 -6.92
N ASP A 273 3.45 16.15 -6.94
CA ASP A 273 3.67 17.37 -7.73
C ASP A 273 3.45 17.11 -9.22
N LYS A 274 4.06 16.05 -9.76
CA LYS A 274 4.08 15.78 -11.20
C LYS A 274 2.82 15.11 -11.74
N HIS A 275 2.22 14.20 -10.99
CA HIS A 275 1.10 13.39 -11.46
C HIS A 275 -0.24 13.74 -10.81
N LEU A 276 -0.22 14.40 -9.64
CA LEU A 276 -1.42 14.81 -8.92
C LEU A 276 -1.62 16.32 -8.80
N TYR A 277 -0.82 17.13 -9.51
CA TYR A 277 -0.91 18.60 -9.46
C TYR A 277 -0.78 19.14 -8.01
N GLY A 278 0.04 18.46 -7.19
CA GLY A 278 0.30 18.81 -5.79
C GLY A 278 -0.76 18.35 -4.80
N ILE A 279 -1.69 17.44 -5.18
CA ILE A 279 -2.62 16.83 -4.23
C ILE A 279 -1.88 15.73 -3.47
N ASP A 280 -1.63 15.99 -2.19
CA ASP A 280 -1.07 15.03 -1.24
C ASP A 280 -2.17 14.06 -0.76
N LEU A 281 -1.87 12.75 -0.82
CA LEU A 281 -2.76 11.68 -0.40
C LEU A 281 -2.48 11.20 1.04
N GLY A 282 -1.47 11.76 1.72
CA GLY A 282 -1.05 11.33 3.05
C GLY A 282 -0.51 9.90 3.05
N LEU A 283 0.31 9.58 2.03
CA LEU A 283 1.08 8.34 1.98
C LEU A 283 2.47 8.62 2.58
N ASP A 284 2.86 7.80 3.53
CA ASP A 284 4.03 7.92 4.39
C ASP A 284 4.67 6.55 4.59
N ALA A 285 5.99 6.54 4.82
CA ALA A 285 6.86 5.40 4.57
C ALA A 285 7.00 4.41 5.74
N ASP A 286 6.14 4.49 6.76
CA ASP A 286 6.46 4.01 8.11
C ASP A 286 6.37 2.48 8.33
N SER A 287 6.26 1.63 7.29
CA SER A 287 6.20 0.17 7.50
C SER A 287 6.56 -0.66 6.25
N PHE A 288 7.83 -0.97 6.04
CA PHE A 288 8.32 -1.76 4.90
C PHE A 288 9.38 -2.79 5.37
N ASP A 289 8.99 -3.88 6.03
CA ASP A 289 9.90 -4.99 6.41
C ASP A 289 9.48 -6.31 5.70
N PHE A 290 10.20 -6.80 4.68
CA PHE A 290 9.86 -8.02 3.90
C PHE A 290 10.99 -9.04 3.68
N GLY A 291 10.74 -10.30 4.06
CA GLY A 291 11.57 -11.47 3.74
C GLY A 291 11.40 -11.94 2.29
N CYS A 292 12.40 -12.55 1.64
CA CYS A 292 12.29 -12.99 0.23
C CYS A 292 13.27 -14.14 -0.12
N ALA A 293 13.06 -14.80 -1.25
CA ALA A 293 14.04 -15.69 -1.89
C ALA A 293 13.98 -15.56 -3.41
N ALA A 294 15.10 -15.73 -4.12
CA ALA A 294 15.18 -15.59 -5.58
C ALA A 294 16.17 -16.58 -6.21
N PHE A 295 15.94 -16.95 -7.47
CA PHE A 295 16.88 -17.76 -8.27
C PHE A 295 16.71 -17.61 -9.77
N ALA A 296 17.76 -17.99 -10.51
CA ALA A 296 17.75 -18.18 -11.95
C ALA A 296 17.95 -19.65 -12.33
N ALA A 297 17.26 -20.09 -13.38
CA ALA A 297 17.41 -21.41 -13.97
C ALA A 297 17.11 -21.36 -15.48
N VAL A 298 17.22 -22.49 -16.15
CA VAL A 298 16.96 -22.65 -17.59
C VAL A 298 15.94 -23.79 -17.77
N THR A 299 15.04 -23.71 -18.74
CA THR A 299 14.11 -24.81 -19.05
C THR A 299 14.80 -25.90 -19.90
N PRO A 300 14.24 -27.12 -19.98
CA PRO A 300 14.73 -28.13 -20.93
C PRO A 300 14.80 -27.65 -22.39
N GLU A 301 13.94 -26.70 -22.75
CA GLU A 301 13.85 -26.06 -24.07
C GLU A 301 14.93 -25.00 -24.29
N GLY A 302 15.60 -24.54 -23.23
CA GLY A 302 16.65 -23.53 -23.26
C GLY A 302 16.19 -22.12 -22.90
N ASP A 303 14.96 -21.94 -22.43
CA ASP A 303 14.44 -20.64 -21.98
C ASP A 303 14.98 -20.30 -20.59
N HIS A 304 15.16 -19.03 -20.31
CA HIS A 304 15.67 -18.53 -19.04
C HIS A 304 14.52 -18.18 -18.12
N ILE A 305 14.59 -18.66 -16.88
CA ILE A 305 13.56 -18.47 -15.87
C ILE A 305 14.10 -17.76 -14.64
N PHE A 306 13.29 -16.85 -14.10
CA PHE A 306 13.52 -16.14 -12.86
C PHE A 306 12.43 -16.50 -11.85
N GLY A 307 12.80 -17.12 -10.73
CA GLY A 307 11.90 -17.49 -9.65
C GLY A 307 12.08 -16.57 -8.44
N ARG A 308 10.97 -16.16 -7.80
CA ARG A 308 10.98 -15.34 -6.58
C ARG A 308 9.85 -15.73 -5.61
N ASN A 309 10.17 -15.80 -4.32
CA ASN A 309 9.22 -15.72 -3.21
C ASN A 309 9.26 -14.33 -2.59
N PHE A 310 8.08 -13.78 -2.31
CA PHE A 310 7.89 -12.61 -1.46
C PHE A 310 7.25 -13.04 -0.15
N ASP A 311 7.93 -12.76 0.96
CA ASP A 311 7.49 -13.11 2.30
C ASP A 311 7.21 -11.81 3.08
N TYR A 312 5.96 -11.61 3.48
CA TYR A 312 5.51 -10.40 4.18
C TYR A 312 4.33 -10.76 5.09
N PRO A 313 3.97 -9.93 6.07
CA PRO A 313 2.65 -10.02 6.68
C PRO A 313 1.54 -9.95 5.61
N GLU A 314 0.38 -10.52 5.92
CA GLU A 314 -0.79 -10.62 5.04
C GLU A 314 -1.00 -9.35 4.19
N THR A 315 -0.93 -9.49 2.86
CA THR A 315 -1.11 -8.38 1.92
C THR A 315 -1.80 -8.79 0.60
N ASP A 316 -2.28 -7.80 -0.16
CA ASP A 316 -2.81 -8.05 -1.51
C ASP A 316 -1.72 -7.74 -2.58
N THR A 317 -1.70 -8.54 -3.64
CA THR A 317 -0.77 -8.45 -4.76
C THR A 317 -1.38 -7.74 -5.97
N LEU A 318 -0.61 -6.87 -6.63
CA LEU A 318 -0.98 -6.26 -7.91
C LEU A 318 0.03 -6.56 -9.01
N LEU A 319 -0.39 -7.33 -10.01
CA LEU A 319 0.37 -7.56 -11.23
C LEU A 319 0.15 -6.40 -12.22
N VAL A 320 1.19 -5.62 -12.46
CA VAL A 320 1.20 -4.42 -13.28
C VAL A 320 1.82 -4.71 -14.63
N TYR A 321 1.07 -4.45 -15.70
CA TYR A 321 1.63 -4.33 -17.04
C TYR A 321 1.91 -2.86 -17.37
N SER A 322 3.12 -2.56 -17.85
CA SER A 322 3.54 -1.20 -18.23
C SER A 322 4.22 -1.21 -19.60
N HIS A 323 3.91 -0.21 -20.43
CA HIS A 323 4.66 0.09 -21.64
C HIS A 323 4.69 1.61 -21.88
N PRO A 324 5.45 2.36 -21.05
CA PRO A 324 5.62 3.80 -21.23
C PRO A 324 6.24 4.10 -22.59
N LYS A 325 5.93 5.28 -23.15
CA LYS A 325 6.50 5.68 -24.44
C LYS A 325 8.01 5.82 -24.33
N GLY A 326 8.75 5.04 -25.12
CA GLY A 326 10.23 5.09 -25.14
C GLY A 326 10.89 4.23 -24.05
N ALA A 327 10.11 3.40 -23.35
CA ALA A 327 10.57 2.40 -22.41
C ALA A 327 10.21 0.99 -22.89
N TYR A 328 10.87 -0.02 -22.33
CA TYR A 328 10.54 -1.41 -22.60
C TYR A 328 9.18 -1.79 -22.01
N GLU A 329 8.45 -2.62 -22.74
CA GLU A 329 7.28 -3.31 -22.22
C GLU A 329 7.69 -4.21 -21.04
N SER A 330 6.94 -4.17 -19.94
CA SER A 330 7.29 -4.91 -18.72
C SER A 330 6.06 -5.40 -17.97
N ILE A 331 6.28 -6.46 -17.19
CA ILE A 331 5.38 -6.99 -16.18
C ILE A 331 6.11 -6.88 -14.85
N GLY A 332 5.49 -6.26 -13.85
CA GLY A 332 6.04 -6.19 -12.50
C GLY A 332 4.96 -6.42 -11.45
N VAL A 333 5.36 -6.82 -10.26
CA VAL A 333 4.48 -7.07 -9.13
C VAL A 333 4.69 -6.00 -8.09
N ALA A 334 3.60 -5.37 -7.65
CA ALA A 334 3.59 -4.45 -6.53
C ALA A 334 2.85 -5.08 -5.34
N ASP A 335 3.39 -4.85 -4.16
CA ASP A 335 2.71 -5.07 -2.90
C ASP A 335 1.75 -3.91 -2.64
N LEU A 336 0.46 -4.19 -2.47
CA LEU A 336 -0.53 -3.15 -2.20
C LEU A 336 -0.49 -2.67 -0.75
N GLY A 337 -0.07 -3.51 0.19
CA GLY A 337 0.02 -3.20 1.62
C GLY A 337 0.97 -2.03 1.89
N LEU A 338 2.07 -1.96 1.13
CA LEU A 338 3.01 -0.83 1.12
C LEU A 338 2.35 0.52 0.80
N PHE A 339 1.22 0.49 0.11
CA PHE A 339 0.44 1.68 -0.25
C PHE A 339 -0.82 1.84 0.61
N ARG A 340 -0.90 1.09 1.72
CA ARG A 340 -2.07 0.98 2.59
C ARG A 340 -3.33 0.55 1.85
N VAL A 341 -3.16 -0.20 0.76
CA VAL A 341 -4.23 -0.79 -0.03
C VAL A 341 -4.25 -2.29 0.24
N GLY A 342 -5.40 -2.83 0.61
CA GLY A 342 -5.51 -4.24 0.95
C GLY A 342 -6.83 -4.57 1.61
N GLN A 343 -7.19 -5.84 1.71
CA GLN A 343 -8.39 -6.25 2.44
C GLN A 343 -8.33 -5.89 3.93
N ASN A 344 -7.13 -5.92 4.51
CA ASN A 344 -6.87 -5.58 5.91
C ASN A 344 -6.15 -4.21 6.06
N SER A 345 -6.19 -3.36 5.03
CA SER A 345 -5.53 -2.05 5.03
C SER A 345 -6.52 -0.88 5.02
N GLN A 346 -6.01 0.36 5.13
CA GLN A 346 -6.82 1.59 5.14
C GLN A 346 -7.73 1.75 3.93
N PHE A 347 -7.29 1.31 2.75
CA PHE A 347 -8.07 1.41 1.52
C PHE A 347 -8.34 0.04 0.94
N SER A 348 -9.63 -0.32 0.83
CA SER A 348 -10.01 -1.52 0.09
C SER A 348 -9.54 -1.40 -1.37
N PRO A 349 -8.93 -2.45 -1.94
CA PRO A 349 -8.50 -2.47 -3.34
C PRO A 349 -9.66 -2.34 -4.34
N ASP A 350 -10.87 -2.71 -3.92
CA ASP A 350 -12.07 -2.62 -4.76
C ASP A 350 -12.66 -1.20 -4.78
N SER A 351 -12.25 -0.34 -3.83
CA SER A 351 -12.72 1.04 -3.71
C SER A 351 -12.14 1.97 -4.79
N ALA A 352 -12.83 3.08 -5.06
CA ALA A 352 -12.34 4.09 -6.01
C ALA A 352 -11.01 4.72 -5.55
N MET A 353 -10.79 4.88 -4.25
CA MET A 353 -9.54 5.41 -3.71
C MET A 353 -8.42 4.38 -3.80
N GLY A 354 -8.67 3.13 -3.43
CA GLY A 354 -7.68 2.05 -3.57
C GLY A 354 -7.21 1.91 -5.02
N LYS A 355 -8.14 1.86 -5.99
CA LYS A 355 -7.80 1.82 -7.42
C LYS A 355 -7.05 3.06 -7.90
N PHE A 356 -7.29 4.22 -7.29
CA PHE A 356 -6.57 5.45 -7.62
C PHE A 356 -5.13 5.39 -7.10
N ILE A 357 -4.91 4.91 -5.88
CA ILE A 357 -3.58 4.71 -5.31
C ILE A 357 -2.79 3.67 -6.11
N MET A 358 -3.44 2.58 -6.54
CA MET A 358 -2.86 1.56 -7.42
C MET A 358 -2.26 2.11 -8.71
N VAL A 359 -2.69 3.30 -9.18
CA VAL A 359 -2.13 3.91 -10.39
C VAL A 359 -0.66 4.30 -10.22
N PHE A 360 -0.19 4.51 -8.98
CA PHE A 360 1.17 4.95 -8.66
C PHE A 360 2.10 3.82 -8.21
N THR A 361 1.55 2.66 -7.86
CA THR A 361 2.34 1.46 -7.55
C THR A 361 3.32 1.03 -8.64
N PRO A 362 3.15 1.35 -9.95
CA PRO A 362 4.16 1.03 -10.95
C PRO A 362 5.54 1.67 -10.70
N TYR A 363 5.64 2.73 -9.88
CA TYR A 363 6.93 3.31 -9.46
C TYR A 363 7.68 2.44 -8.44
N PHE A 364 6.96 1.54 -7.74
CA PHE A 364 7.48 0.67 -6.69
C PHE A 364 6.95 -0.75 -6.91
N VAL A 365 7.48 -1.41 -7.92
CA VAL A 365 7.33 -2.86 -8.08
C VAL A 365 8.50 -3.53 -7.37
N VAL A 366 8.24 -4.63 -6.67
CA VAL A 366 9.25 -5.37 -5.90
C VAL A 366 9.93 -6.46 -6.73
N ASP A 367 9.33 -6.84 -7.86
CA ASP A 367 9.94 -7.71 -8.86
C ASP A 367 9.28 -7.57 -10.23
N GLY A 368 9.91 -8.13 -11.27
CA GLY A 368 9.34 -8.19 -12.59
C GLY A 368 10.31 -8.63 -13.69
N MET A 369 9.83 -8.54 -14.93
CA MET A 369 10.62 -8.73 -16.15
C MET A 369 10.20 -7.78 -17.27
N ASN A 370 11.06 -7.60 -18.28
CA ASN A 370 10.76 -6.81 -19.47
C ASN A 370 10.86 -7.61 -20.79
N GLU A 371 10.40 -7.01 -21.90
CA GLU A 371 10.37 -7.63 -23.23
C GLU A 371 11.76 -7.96 -23.81
N LYS A 372 12.82 -7.41 -23.21
CA LYS A 372 14.20 -7.74 -23.54
C LYS A 372 14.71 -8.98 -22.82
N GLY A 373 13.94 -9.50 -21.87
CA GLY A 373 14.28 -10.68 -21.09
C GLY A 373 15.19 -10.37 -19.93
N VAL A 374 15.12 -9.16 -19.34
CA VAL A 374 15.72 -8.85 -18.04
C VAL A 374 14.70 -9.14 -16.95
N GLY A 375 15.08 -9.93 -15.95
CA GLY A 375 14.34 -10.16 -14.72
C GLY A 375 15.06 -9.53 -13.54
N VAL A 376 14.32 -8.93 -12.61
CA VAL A 376 14.86 -8.29 -11.41
C VAL A 376 13.91 -8.44 -10.23
N GLY A 377 14.46 -8.64 -9.04
CA GLY A 377 13.71 -8.59 -7.78
C GLY A 377 14.56 -8.05 -6.63
N ILE A 378 13.89 -7.45 -5.65
CA ILE A 378 14.50 -6.93 -4.41
C ILE A 378 14.27 -7.90 -3.25
N LEU A 379 15.25 -8.03 -2.36
CA LEU A 379 15.16 -8.85 -1.15
C LEU A 379 15.82 -8.12 0.01
N GLU A 380 15.18 -8.09 1.16
CA GLU A 380 15.65 -7.38 2.35
C GLU A 380 16.89 -8.04 2.96
N LEU A 381 17.77 -7.20 3.50
CA LEU A 381 18.92 -7.56 4.28
C LEU A 381 18.89 -6.81 5.62
N ALA A 382 18.98 -7.54 6.73
CA ALA A 382 19.13 -6.96 8.06
C ALA A 382 20.57 -6.44 8.30
N ILE A 383 20.96 -5.43 7.54
CA ILE A 383 22.21 -4.68 7.62
C ILE A 383 21.93 -3.17 7.46
N ASP A 384 22.92 -2.33 7.78
CA ASP A 384 22.79 -0.86 7.70
C ASP A 384 22.37 -0.40 6.29
N GLU A 385 21.41 0.52 6.21
CA GLU A 385 20.92 1.11 4.97
C GLU A 385 22.02 1.76 4.11
N PRO A 386 21.93 1.68 2.77
CA PRO A 386 22.81 2.42 1.90
C PRO A 386 22.42 3.90 1.90
N HIS A 387 23.42 4.76 2.11
CA HIS A 387 23.30 6.21 1.99
C HIS A 387 24.56 6.73 1.28
N GLN A 388 24.63 6.56 -0.04
CA GLN A 388 25.80 6.93 -0.83
C GLN A 388 25.82 8.43 -1.11
N ASP A 389 26.99 9.06 -1.07
CA ASP A 389 27.17 10.47 -1.46
C ASP A 389 28.55 10.61 -2.13
N ASN A 390 28.60 10.30 -3.43
CA ASN A 390 29.80 10.31 -4.26
C ASN A 390 29.70 11.34 -5.40
N GLY A 391 28.69 12.22 -5.37
CA GLY A 391 28.44 13.27 -6.36
C GLY A 391 27.77 12.77 -7.65
N LYS A 392 27.12 11.61 -7.62
CA LYS A 392 26.22 11.13 -8.66
C LYS A 392 24.78 11.54 -8.30
N PRO A 393 23.83 11.48 -9.25
CA PRO A 393 22.43 11.70 -8.91
C PRO A 393 21.92 10.61 -7.95
N ASP A 394 20.93 10.96 -7.14
CA ASP A 394 20.38 10.07 -6.13
C ASP A 394 19.30 9.15 -6.71
N LEU A 395 19.31 7.89 -6.26
CA LEU A 395 18.30 6.91 -6.62
C LEU A 395 17.95 6.01 -5.44
N LEU A 396 16.66 5.97 -5.11
CA LEU A 396 16.12 5.01 -4.17
C LEU A 396 16.23 3.59 -4.71
N LEU A 397 16.75 2.68 -3.88
CA LEU A 397 17.05 1.30 -4.25
C LEU A 397 15.83 0.55 -4.82
N TYR A 398 14.67 0.71 -4.21
CA TYR A 398 13.41 0.12 -4.67
C TYR A 398 12.89 0.71 -5.99
N CYS A 399 13.19 1.97 -6.30
CA CYS A 399 12.88 2.58 -7.59
C CYS A 399 13.82 2.11 -8.70
N ALA A 400 15.01 1.61 -8.37
CA ALA A 400 15.95 1.08 -9.35
C ALA A 400 15.35 -0.09 -10.16
N ILE A 401 14.45 -0.89 -9.56
CA ILE A 401 13.73 -1.96 -10.26
C ILE A 401 12.96 -1.39 -11.45
N ARG A 402 12.21 -0.30 -11.25
CA ARG A 402 11.45 0.35 -12.32
C ARG A 402 12.37 0.92 -13.40
N GLY A 403 13.49 1.53 -13.00
CA GLY A 403 14.53 2.00 -13.92
C GLY A 403 15.09 0.88 -14.80
N ILE A 404 15.46 -0.25 -14.19
CA ILE A 404 15.99 -1.44 -14.88
C ILE A 404 14.96 -1.97 -15.88
N LEU A 405 13.73 -2.18 -15.44
CA LEU A 405 12.67 -2.75 -16.27
C LEU A 405 12.35 -1.87 -17.49
N ASP A 406 12.40 -0.54 -17.37
CA ASP A 406 12.10 0.38 -18.47
C ASP A 406 13.27 0.66 -19.41
N LYS A 407 14.52 0.57 -18.94
CA LYS A 407 15.68 1.12 -19.65
C LYS A 407 16.74 0.09 -20.02
N CYS A 408 16.78 -1.08 -19.37
CA CYS A 408 17.89 -2.03 -19.53
C CYS A 408 17.47 -3.27 -20.33
N ALA A 409 18.32 -3.67 -21.28
CA ALA A 409 18.13 -4.86 -22.11
C ALA A 409 18.96 -6.07 -21.66
N SER A 410 19.85 -5.90 -20.68
CA SER A 410 20.71 -6.95 -20.11
C SER A 410 21.11 -6.64 -18.67
N VAL A 411 21.71 -7.63 -18.00
CA VAL A 411 22.38 -7.48 -16.69
C VAL A 411 23.48 -6.41 -16.78
N ASP A 412 24.27 -6.37 -17.86
CA ASP A 412 25.31 -5.36 -18.03
C ASP A 412 24.76 -3.93 -18.05
N GLU A 413 23.65 -3.71 -18.78
CA GLU A 413 23.01 -2.40 -18.83
C GLU A 413 22.40 -2.03 -17.47
N ALA A 414 21.85 -3.01 -16.74
CA ALA A 414 21.34 -2.81 -15.38
C ALA A 414 22.46 -2.42 -14.40
N LEU A 415 23.62 -3.07 -14.46
CA LEU A 415 24.78 -2.72 -13.64
C LEU A 415 25.30 -1.33 -13.99
N ALA A 416 25.40 -0.99 -15.28
CA ALA A 416 25.82 0.35 -15.71
C ALA A 416 24.85 1.45 -15.27
N LEU A 417 23.53 1.17 -15.25
CA LEU A 417 22.53 2.06 -14.68
C LEU A 417 22.80 2.26 -13.19
N LEU A 418 22.89 1.19 -12.39
CA LEU A 418 23.10 1.27 -10.94
C LEU A 418 24.41 1.99 -10.59
N GLU A 419 25.49 1.75 -11.34
CA GLU A 419 26.78 2.43 -11.15
C GLU A 419 26.71 3.94 -11.43
N SER A 420 25.70 4.41 -12.16
CA SER A 420 25.54 5.83 -12.51
C SER A 420 24.83 6.68 -11.44
N TYR A 421 24.32 6.05 -10.38
CA TYR A 421 23.62 6.72 -9.27
C TYR A 421 24.34 6.50 -7.93
N ASP A 422 24.06 7.39 -6.99
CA ASP A 422 24.25 7.15 -5.57
C ASP A 422 22.95 6.54 -5.02
N ILE A 423 23.06 5.35 -4.43
CA ILE A 423 21.91 4.56 -4.02
C ILE A 423 21.58 4.83 -2.56
N HIS A 424 20.30 5.06 -2.32
CA HIS A 424 19.72 5.35 -1.00
C HIS A 424 18.60 4.37 -0.66
N SER A 425 18.37 4.18 0.64
CA SER A 425 17.15 3.56 1.14
C SER A 425 16.82 4.10 2.53
N ASP A 426 15.54 4.39 2.75
CA ASP A 426 14.98 4.88 4.01
C ASP A 426 13.98 3.90 4.64
N ILE A 427 13.97 2.67 4.11
CA ILE A 427 13.04 1.60 4.48
C ILE A 427 13.77 0.27 4.72
N GLY A 428 15.04 0.32 5.16
CA GLY A 428 15.89 -0.87 5.30
C GLY A 428 16.88 -1.06 4.15
N ASN A 429 17.79 -2.04 4.29
CA ASN A 429 18.73 -2.39 3.22
C ASN A 429 18.20 -3.60 2.42
N PHE A 430 18.57 -3.65 1.15
CA PHE A 430 18.18 -4.71 0.24
C PHE A 430 19.33 -5.09 -0.68
N HIS A 431 19.22 -6.26 -1.28
CA HIS A 431 19.97 -6.56 -2.50
C HIS A 431 19.04 -6.77 -3.69
N LEU A 432 19.61 -6.61 -4.89
CA LEU A 432 18.91 -6.91 -6.13
C LEU A 432 19.43 -8.23 -6.69
N PHE A 433 18.51 -9.14 -7.00
CA PHE A 433 18.78 -10.26 -7.89
C PHE A 433 18.42 -9.85 -9.31
N ILE A 434 19.38 -9.92 -10.24
CA ILE A 434 19.18 -9.54 -11.64
C ILE A 434 19.64 -10.68 -12.53
N THR A 435 18.83 -11.05 -13.51
CA THR A 435 19.17 -12.07 -14.50
C THR A 435 18.66 -11.69 -15.88
N ASP A 436 19.23 -12.25 -16.93
CA ASP A 436 18.74 -12.04 -18.29
C ASP A 436 18.77 -13.29 -19.18
N ARG A 437 18.21 -13.15 -20.40
CA ARG A 437 18.19 -14.19 -21.43
C ARG A 437 19.54 -14.58 -22.06
N SER A 438 20.64 -13.98 -21.63
CA SER A 438 21.98 -14.51 -21.94
C SER A 438 22.38 -15.64 -20.99
N GLY A 439 21.61 -15.85 -19.93
CA GLY A 439 21.91 -16.79 -18.86
C GLY A 439 22.78 -16.21 -17.75
N ARG A 440 23.05 -14.90 -17.80
CA ARG A 440 23.79 -14.21 -16.74
C ARG A 440 22.85 -13.87 -15.59
N TYR A 441 23.35 -14.03 -14.38
CA TYR A 441 22.69 -13.66 -13.13
C TYR A 441 23.70 -13.03 -12.17
N VAL A 442 23.24 -12.06 -11.37
CA VAL A 442 24.03 -11.37 -10.35
C VAL A 442 23.17 -11.05 -9.13
N VAL A 443 23.82 -11.05 -7.97
CA VAL A 443 23.34 -10.43 -6.74
C VAL A 443 24.11 -9.13 -6.57
N VAL A 444 23.41 -8.00 -6.44
CA VAL A 444 23.98 -6.67 -6.26
C VAL A 444 23.68 -6.17 -4.84
N GLU A 445 24.73 -5.94 -4.06
CA GLU A 445 24.67 -5.61 -2.63
C GLU A 445 25.40 -4.30 -2.36
N TRP A 446 24.84 -3.44 -1.50
CA TRP A 446 25.51 -2.22 -1.04
C TRP A 446 26.10 -2.44 0.35
N LEU A 447 27.39 -2.76 0.38
CA LEU A 447 28.13 -3.11 1.59
C LEU A 447 29.09 -1.98 1.94
N GLU A 448 29.02 -1.47 3.17
CA GLU A 448 29.80 -0.28 3.60
C GLU A 448 29.62 0.90 2.62
N ASN A 449 28.38 1.14 2.17
CA ASN A 449 28.02 2.13 1.14
C ASN A 449 28.76 1.97 -0.20
N GLY A 450 29.23 0.76 -0.53
CA GLY A 450 29.83 0.42 -1.82
C GLY A 450 29.04 -0.67 -2.55
N MET A 451 28.78 -0.46 -3.85
CA MET A 451 28.15 -1.46 -4.71
C MET A 451 29.10 -2.66 -4.91
N THR A 452 28.62 -3.85 -4.56
CA THR A 452 29.32 -5.13 -4.69
C THR A 452 28.48 -6.05 -5.57
N VAL A 453 29.09 -6.60 -6.62
CA VAL A 453 28.40 -7.48 -7.58
C VAL A 453 28.96 -8.89 -7.45
N THR A 454 28.08 -9.85 -7.20
CA THR A 454 28.44 -11.27 -7.08
C THR A 454 27.66 -12.10 -8.08
N GLU A 455 28.35 -12.85 -8.95
CA GLU A 455 27.68 -13.84 -9.79
C GLU A 455 27.29 -15.05 -8.95
N TYR A 456 26.02 -15.15 -8.59
CA TYR A 456 25.45 -16.24 -7.81
C TYR A 456 24.02 -16.54 -8.29
N PRO A 457 23.65 -17.83 -8.49
CA PRO A 457 22.41 -18.19 -9.19
C PRO A 457 21.14 -18.06 -8.35
N CYS A 458 21.28 -17.74 -7.06
CA CYS A 458 20.18 -17.58 -6.14
C CYS A 458 20.55 -16.63 -4.99
N CYS A 459 19.57 -16.17 -4.24
CA CYS A 459 19.80 -15.48 -2.97
C CYS A 459 18.56 -15.57 -2.08
N THR A 460 18.76 -15.29 -0.79
CA THR A 460 17.72 -15.11 0.23
C THR A 460 18.09 -13.86 1.04
N ASN A 461 17.50 -13.65 2.22
CA ASN A 461 17.73 -12.46 3.07
C ASN A 461 19.10 -12.41 3.77
N SER A 462 20.15 -12.95 3.15
CA SER A 462 21.52 -12.87 3.66
C SER A 462 22.51 -12.50 2.58
N VAL A 463 23.56 -11.81 3.00
CA VAL A 463 24.61 -11.32 2.11
C VAL A 463 25.37 -12.47 1.47
N ILE A 464 25.44 -12.46 0.14
CA ILE A 464 26.11 -13.49 -0.67
C ILE A 464 27.54 -13.09 -1.03
N ALA A 465 27.86 -11.79 -1.06
CA ALA A 465 29.20 -11.33 -1.38
C ALA A 465 30.26 -11.92 -0.43
N PRO A 466 31.35 -12.50 -0.98
CA PRO A 466 32.45 -12.98 -0.17
C PRO A 466 33.09 -11.84 0.64
N GLY A 467 33.29 -12.04 1.95
CA GLY A 467 33.98 -11.08 2.79
C GLY A 467 33.43 -10.97 4.20
N LYS A 468 33.62 -9.81 4.82
CA LYS A 468 33.23 -9.51 6.21
C LYS A 468 31.73 -9.63 6.47
N PHE A 469 30.91 -9.39 5.45
CA PHE A 469 29.45 -9.39 5.56
C PHE A 469 28.83 -10.71 5.11
N TYR A 470 29.60 -11.66 4.56
CA TYR A 470 29.06 -12.92 4.06
C TYR A 470 28.19 -13.63 5.11
N GLY A 471 26.95 -13.96 4.73
CA GLY A 471 25.96 -14.62 5.58
C GLY A 471 25.37 -13.74 6.69
N LYS A 472 25.67 -12.43 6.72
CA LYS A 472 24.93 -11.47 7.57
C LYS A 472 23.55 -11.19 6.99
N GLY A 473 22.61 -10.85 7.86
CA GLY A 473 21.18 -10.81 7.56
C GLY A 473 20.48 -12.03 8.17
N ASP A 474 19.26 -12.31 7.68
CA ASP A 474 18.48 -13.49 8.04
C ASP A 474 18.90 -14.69 7.19
N ASN A 475 20.06 -15.25 7.55
CA ASN A 475 20.52 -16.50 6.95
C ASN A 475 19.69 -17.68 7.46
N ASP A 476 19.05 -18.40 6.55
CA ASP A 476 18.18 -19.53 6.86
C ASP A 476 18.39 -20.74 5.95
N GLU A 477 17.57 -21.78 6.17
CA GLU A 477 17.65 -23.04 5.42
C GLU A 477 17.27 -22.92 3.93
N ARG A 478 16.56 -21.85 3.52
CA ARG A 478 16.01 -21.71 2.15
C ARG A 478 17.11 -21.60 1.12
N LEU A 479 18.20 -20.88 1.41
CA LEU A 479 19.33 -20.75 0.49
C LEU A 479 19.91 -22.14 0.15
N GLY A 480 20.14 -22.96 1.17
CA GLY A 480 20.64 -24.33 0.99
C GLY A 480 19.66 -25.23 0.23
N ILE A 481 18.35 -25.05 0.41
CA ILE A 481 17.31 -25.78 -0.37
C ILE A 481 17.42 -25.44 -1.85
N ILE A 482 17.48 -24.14 -2.18
CA ILE A 482 17.58 -23.66 -3.56
C ILE A 482 18.88 -24.14 -4.20
N GLU A 483 20.01 -23.97 -3.54
CA GLU A 483 21.31 -24.43 -4.05
C GLU A 483 21.34 -25.93 -4.33
N ASN A 484 20.76 -26.75 -3.45
CA ASN A 484 20.78 -28.19 -3.59
C ASN A 484 19.92 -28.68 -4.75
N ASP A 485 18.83 -28.00 -5.06
CA ASP A 485 18.00 -28.33 -6.22
C ASP A 485 18.60 -27.78 -7.52
N LEU A 486 19.20 -26.58 -7.53
CA LEU A 486 19.95 -26.07 -8.69
C LEU A 486 21.17 -26.94 -9.04
N LYS A 487 21.85 -27.52 -8.05
CA LYS A 487 22.97 -28.46 -8.24
C LYS A 487 22.58 -29.77 -8.95
N LYS A 488 21.29 -30.13 -8.99
CA LYS A 488 20.79 -31.32 -9.72
C LYS A 488 20.66 -31.09 -11.23
N GLY A 489 21.17 -29.94 -11.70
CA GLY A 489 21.08 -29.44 -13.05
C GLY A 489 20.21 -28.20 -13.00
N SER A 490 20.77 -27.03 -13.30
CA SER A 490 20.05 -25.74 -13.40
C SER A 490 18.97 -25.73 -14.49
N VAL A 491 18.60 -26.91 -14.98
CA VAL A 491 17.58 -27.18 -15.99
C VAL A 491 16.31 -27.66 -15.29
N MET A 492 15.27 -26.85 -15.29
CA MET A 492 13.97 -27.18 -14.69
C MET A 492 12.83 -26.52 -15.45
N THR A 493 11.68 -27.19 -15.55
CA THR A 493 10.46 -26.59 -16.12
C THR A 493 9.92 -25.50 -15.19
N GLU A 494 9.06 -24.62 -15.70
CA GLU A 494 8.41 -23.58 -14.88
C GLU A 494 7.60 -24.18 -13.72
N GLN A 495 7.00 -25.36 -13.92
CA GLN A 495 6.34 -26.09 -12.85
C GLN A 495 7.33 -26.53 -11.76
N GLN A 496 8.48 -27.09 -12.14
CA GLN A 496 9.51 -27.50 -11.19
C GLN A 496 10.13 -26.30 -10.46
N ALA A 497 10.24 -25.16 -11.13
CA ALA A 497 10.65 -23.90 -10.51
C ALA A 497 9.64 -23.43 -9.46
N MET A 498 8.33 -23.52 -9.76
CA MET A 498 7.28 -23.22 -8.78
C MET A 498 7.29 -24.20 -7.60
N GLU A 499 7.53 -25.49 -7.86
CA GLU A 499 7.71 -26.50 -6.80
C GLU A 499 8.94 -26.20 -5.92
N LEU A 500 10.02 -25.68 -6.50
CA LEU A 500 11.21 -25.25 -5.76
C LEU A 500 10.90 -24.05 -4.85
N LEU A 501 10.17 -23.06 -5.36
CA LEU A 501 9.67 -21.95 -4.54
C LEU A 501 8.82 -22.44 -3.37
N GLY A 502 7.99 -23.47 -3.58
CA GLY A 502 7.23 -24.11 -2.50
C GLY A 502 8.04 -24.85 -1.46
N LYS A 503 9.21 -25.39 -1.82
CA LYS A 503 10.16 -25.96 -0.85
C LYS A 503 10.88 -24.86 -0.07
N ALA A 504 11.18 -23.74 -0.72
CA ALA A 504 11.92 -22.60 -0.19
C ALA A 504 11.00 -21.46 0.27
N LYS A 505 9.77 -21.76 0.70
CA LYS A 505 8.83 -20.75 1.19
C LYS A 505 9.20 -20.24 2.59
N GLY A 506 9.00 -18.96 2.82
CA GLY A 506 8.99 -18.35 4.14
C GLY A 506 7.92 -19.00 5.04
N LYS A 507 8.18 -18.99 6.35
CA LYS A 507 7.29 -19.57 7.37
C LYS A 507 7.21 -18.60 8.55
N GLY A 508 6.07 -18.54 9.22
CA GLY A 508 5.89 -17.74 10.43
C GLY A 508 5.24 -16.39 10.13
N TRP A 509 5.66 -15.34 10.83
CA TRP A 509 5.09 -14.00 10.73
C TRP A 509 5.21 -13.38 9.32
N ALA A 510 6.35 -13.58 8.66
CA ALA A 510 6.52 -13.30 7.24
C ALA A 510 6.47 -14.63 6.46
N SER A 511 5.25 -15.13 6.24
CA SER A 511 5.04 -16.29 5.35
C SER A 511 5.06 -15.85 3.89
N THR A 512 5.30 -16.77 2.96
CA THR A 512 5.28 -16.44 1.53
C THR A 512 3.86 -16.05 1.08
N GLU A 513 3.68 -14.77 0.79
CA GLU A 513 2.45 -14.17 0.28
C GLU A 513 2.28 -14.44 -1.21
N TRP A 514 3.38 -14.41 -1.99
CA TRP A 514 3.36 -14.91 -3.36
C TRP A 514 4.67 -15.48 -3.84
N SER A 515 4.54 -16.36 -4.83
CA SER A 515 5.63 -16.96 -5.59
C SER A 515 5.44 -16.65 -7.07
N CYS A 516 6.46 -16.09 -7.72
CA CYS A 516 6.46 -15.81 -9.15
C CYS A 516 7.53 -16.64 -9.88
N VAL A 517 7.15 -17.21 -11.03
CA VAL A 517 8.08 -17.78 -12.02
C VAL A 517 7.90 -17.02 -13.32
N TYR A 518 8.93 -16.29 -13.71
CA TYR A 518 9.01 -15.55 -14.96
C TYR A 518 9.76 -16.37 -16.00
N ASN A 519 9.18 -16.57 -17.19
CA ASN A 519 9.92 -17.03 -18.36
C ASN A 519 10.34 -15.80 -19.17
N LEU A 520 11.65 -15.52 -19.18
CA LEU A 520 12.26 -14.32 -19.76
C LEU A 520 12.34 -14.36 -21.29
N ASP A 521 12.20 -15.54 -21.88
CA ASP A 521 12.20 -15.74 -23.33
C ASP A 521 10.79 -15.59 -23.92
N ASP A 522 9.81 -16.22 -23.29
CA ASP A 522 8.41 -16.20 -23.71
C ASP A 522 7.60 -15.02 -23.14
N PHE A 523 8.18 -14.26 -22.22
CA PHE A 523 7.59 -13.09 -21.57
C PHE A 523 6.23 -13.43 -20.91
N THR A 524 6.23 -14.54 -20.16
CA THR A 524 5.12 -15.01 -19.34
C THR A 524 5.47 -15.08 -17.86
N VAL A 525 4.48 -14.91 -16.99
CA VAL A 525 4.64 -15.04 -15.53
C VAL A 525 3.60 -16.00 -14.99
N SER A 526 4.03 -16.92 -14.13
CA SER A 526 3.17 -17.76 -13.31
C SER A 526 3.25 -17.32 -11.85
N ILE A 527 2.11 -17.02 -11.24
CA ILE A 527 2.02 -16.54 -9.86
C ILE A 527 1.14 -17.47 -9.01
N CYS A 528 1.60 -17.74 -7.79
CA CYS A 528 0.90 -18.46 -6.74
C CYS A 528 0.78 -17.53 -5.53
N LEU A 529 -0.36 -17.52 -4.83
CA LEU A 529 -0.57 -16.73 -3.61
C LEU A 529 -0.66 -17.62 -2.38
N ASP A 530 -0.34 -17.07 -1.21
CA ASP A 530 -0.56 -17.62 0.13
C ASP A 530 -0.01 -19.04 0.31
N ALA A 531 1.09 -19.33 -0.40
CA ALA A 531 1.68 -20.67 -0.51
C ALA A 531 0.69 -21.79 -0.94
N ASP A 532 -0.41 -21.47 -1.62
CA ASP A 532 -1.34 -22.43 -2.22
C ASP A 532 -0.86 -22.87 -3.62
N TYR A 533 0.22 -23.65 -3.66
CA TYR A 533 0.82 -24.16 -4.89
C TYR A 533 -0.09 -25.09 -5.71
N THR A 534 -1.32 -25.38 -5.24
CA THR A 534 -2.34 -26.07 -6.05
C THR A 534 -3.05 -25.11 -7.02
N LYS A 535 -2.89 -23.80 -6.82
CA LYS A 535 -3.58 -22.75 -7.57
C LYS A 535 -2.58 -21.73 -8.14
N VAL A 536 -2.12 -22.02 -9.35
CA VAL A 536 -1.20 -21.16 -10.09
C VAL A 536 -1.95 -20.42 -11.20
N TYR A 537 -1.73 -19.11 -11.30
CA TYR A 537 -2.24 -18.27 -12.39
C TYR A 537 -1.11 -17.92 -13.34
N THR A 538 -1.28 -18.21 -14.63
CA THR A 538 -0.29 -17.85 -15.66
C THR A 538 -0.83 -16.72 -16.52
N PHE A 539 -0.02 -15.68 -16.70
CA PHE A 539 -0.31 -14.52 -17.52
C PHE A 539 0.73 -14.39 -18.62
N ASN A 540 0.26 -14.11 -19.82
CA ASN A 540 1.09 -13.57 -20.89
C ASN A 540 0.73 -12.09 -21.13
N VAL A 541 1.57 -11.37 -21.86
CA VAL A 541 1.34 -9.95 -22.19
C VAL A 541 -0.02 -9.67 -22.83
N LYS A 542 -0.58 -10.58 -23.62
CA LYS A 542 -1.88 -10.37 -24.27
C LYS A 542 -3.03 -10.38 -23.27
N ASP A 543 -2.90 -11.11 -22.16
CA ASP A 543 -3.92 -11.16 -21.11
C ASP A 543 -3.98 -9.84 -20.32
N LEU A 544 -2.84 -9.14 -20.25
CA LEU A 544 -2.66 -7.90 -19.50
C LEU A 544 -2.86 -6.62 -20.34
N LYS A 545 -2.86 -6.73 -21.68
CA LYS A 545 -3.12 -5.63 -22.63
C LYS A 545 -4.60 -5.28 -22.74
#